data_AF-A0AAJ6QP38-F1
#
_entry.id   AF-A0AAJ6QP38-F1
#
_cell.length_a   1.000
_cell.length_b   1.000
_cell.length_c   1.000
_cell.angle_alpha   90.00
_cell.angle_beta   90.00
_cell.angle_gamma   90.00
#
_symmetry.space_group_name_H-M   'P 1'
#
loop_
_entity.id
_entity.type
_entity.pdbx_description
1 polymer ?
#
loop_
_entity_poly.entity_id
_entity_poly.type
_entity_poly.pdbx_seq_one_letter_code
_entity_poly.pdbx_strand_id
1 'polypeptide(L)'
;MCASWLMTLAIAYLADSRLSAPRGADPYIINGRTALPAANPWQISLQVKITKSWTTNYTHACGGTLISLSTVVTAAHCIMVREIQKSRDGPIQVR
;
A
#
# COMPACT_ATOMS: atom_id res chain seq x y z
N MET A 1 -30.16 43.25 -5.50
CA MET A 1 -30.16 42.25 -4.41
C MET A 1 -29.86 40.82 -4.89
N CYS A 2 -29.50 40.59 -6.17
CA CYS A 2 -29.33 39.24 -6.74
C CYS A 2 -27.87 38.79 -6.92
N ALA A 3 -26.89 39.69 -6.78
CA ALA A 3 -25.48 39.37 -7.05
C ALA A 3 -24.76 38.67 -5.88
N SER A 4 -25.30 38.76 -4.66
CA SER A 4 -24.67 38.19 -3.45
C SER A 4 -24.70 36.65 -3.43
N TRP A 5 -25.79 36.04 -3.92
CA TRP A 5 -25.95 34.58 -3.95
C TRP A 5 -25.05 33.89 -5.00
N LEU A 6 -24.83 34.56 -6.13
CA LEU A 6 -23.92 34.06 -7.17
C LEU A 6 -22.47 34.07 -6.69
N MET A 7 -22.09 35.08 -5.91
CA MET A 7 -20.76 35.16 -5.31
C MET A 7 -20.55 34.06 -4.26
N THR A 8 -21.55 33.75 -3.43
CA THR A 8 -21.43 32.64 -2.47
C THR A 8 -21.31 31.28 -3.15
N LEU A 9 -22.02 31.05 -4.25
CA LEU A 9 -21.90 29.79 -5.01
C LEU A 9 -20.53 29.67 -5.70
N ALA A 10 -20.00 30.78 -6.24
CA ALA A 10 -18.66 30.80 -6.81
C ALA A 10 -17.57 30.52 -5.76
N ILE A 11 -17.72 31.06 -4.54
CA ILE A 11 -16.79 30.80 -3.42
C ILE A 11 -16.87 29.34 -2.96
N ALA A 12 -18.08 28.77 -2.87
CA ALA A 12 -18.27 27.37 -2.50
C ALA A 12 -17.66 26.41 -3.55
N TYR A 13 -17.81 26.71 -4.85
CA TYR A 13 -17.22 25.91 -5.94
C TYR A 13 -15.69 25.95 -5.92
N LEU A 14 -15.08 27.09 -5.58
CA LEU A 14 -13.63 27.24 -5.45
C LEU A 14 -13.06 26.63 -4.16
N ALA A 15 -13.89 26.45 -3.13
CA ALA A 15 -13.49 25.80 -1.87
C ALA A 15 -13.42 24.27 -2.00
N ASP A 16 -14.21 23.66 -2.90
CA ASP A 16 -14.28 22.21 -3.11
C ASP A 16 -12.97 21.65 -3.73
N SER A 17 -12.25 22.48 -4.49
CA SER A 17 -10.97 22.08 -5.11
C SER A 17 -9.83 21.85 -4.11
N ARG A 18 -10.03 22.19 -2.82
CA ARG A 18 -8.99 22.09 -1.78
C ARG A 18 -9.15 20.91 -0.83
N LEU A 19 -10.19 20.09 -0.95
CA LEU A 19 -10.28 18.84 -0.18
C LEU A 19 -9.50 17.71 -0.89
N SER A 20 -8.28 18.00 -1.32
CA SER A 20 -7.32 16.94 -1.60
C SER A 20 -6.87 16.39 -0.26
N ALA A 21 -7.23 15.13 0.04
CA ALA A 21 -6.69 14.41 1.19
C ALA A 21 -5.17 14.63 1.29
N PRO A 22 -4.62 14.90 2.48
CA PRO A 22 -3.20 15.21 2.62
C PRO A 22 -2.37 14.04 2.08
N ARG A 23 -1.65 14.26 0.98
CA ARG A 23 -0.72 13.31 0.34
C ARG A 23 0.57 13.10 1.16
N GLY A 24 0.47 13.12 2.48
CA GLY A 24 1.62 13.18 3.38
C GLY A 24 1.30 12.75 4.81
N ALA A 25 0.35 11.84 5.01
CA ALA A 25 0.40 11.05 6.22
C ALA A 25 1.68 10.19 6.10
N ASP A 26 2.73 10.54 6.85
CA ASP A 26 3.86 9.65 7.02
C ASP A 26 3.31 8.29 7.47
N PRO A 27 3.62 7.17 6.78
CA PRO A 27 3.10 5.85 7.11
C PRO A 27 3.80 5.29 8.36
N TYR A 28 4.05 6.13 9.35
CA TYR A 28 4.76 5.76 10.55
C TYR A 28 3.79 5.04 11.51
N ILE A 29 4.21 3.88 11.98
CA ILE A 29 3.52 3.20 13.07
C ILE A 29 3.92 3.90 14.37
N ILE A 30 3.10 4.86 14.81
CA ILE A 30 3.31 5.57 16.08
C ILE A 30 2.95 4.62 17.22
N ASN A 31 3.87 4.44 18.19
CA ASN A 31 3.73 3.56 19.35
C ASN A 31 3.51 2.07 19.01
N GLY A 32 4.06 1.60 17.88
CA GLY A 32 4.06 0.18 17.55
C GLY A 32 4.78 -0.66 18.62
N ARG A 33 4.29 -1.89 18.83
CA ARG A 33 4.95 -2.88 19.69
C ARG A 33 5.18 -4.17 18.91
N THR A 34 6.27 -4.87 19.23
CA THR A 34 6.51 -6.20 18.68
C THR A 34 5.36 -7.12 19.04
N ALA A 35 4.79 -7.80 18.05
CA ALA A 35 3.76 -8.80 18.27
C ALA A 35 4.35 -10.03 18.97
N LEU A 36 3.58 -10.65 19.87
CA LEU A 36 3.96 -11.96 20.39
C LEU A 36 4.01 -12.98 19.25
N PRO A 37 4.86 -14.02 19.33
CA PRO A 37 4.87 -15.10 18.35
C PRO A 37 3.47 -15.66 18.14
N ALA A 38 3.07 -15.83 16.87
CA ALA A 38 1.75 -16.32 16.46
C ALA A 38 0.54 -15.50 16.95
N ALA A 39 0.71 -14.27 17.45
CA ALA A 39 -0.42 -13.42 17.87
C ALA A 39 -1.37 -13.08 16.70
N ASN A 40 -0.83 -12.99 15.49
CA ASN A 40 -1.58 -12.75 14.26
C ASN A 40 -1.25 -13.86 13.25
N PRO A 41 -1.83 -15.06 13.40
CA PRO A 41 -1.45 -16.23 12.59
C PRO A 41 -1.79 -16.09 11.11
N TRP A 42 -2.70 -15.17 10.76
CA TRP A 42 -3.05 -14.83 9.39
C TRP A 42 -2.08 -13.82 8.74
N GLN A 43 -1.17 -13.20 9.48
CA GLN A 43 -0.21 -12.24 8.94
C GLN A 43 0.82 -12.97 8.08
N ILE A 44 1.00 -12.55 6.83
CA ILE A 44 2.01 -13.11 5.93
C ILE A 44 3.02 -12.05 5.46
N SER A 45 4.14 -12.54 4.94
CA SER A 45 5.20 -11.79 4.28
C SER A 45 5.21 -12.13 2.80
N LEU A 46 4.83 -11.19 1.95
CA LEU A 46 5.04 -11.29 0.50
C LEU A 46 6.50 -10.94 0.19
N GLN A 47 7.22 -11.89 -0.37
CA GLN A 47 8.63 -11.75 -0.67
C GLN A 47 8.88 -11.83 -2.17
N VAL A 48 9.80 -10.99 -2.65
CA VAL A 48 10.26 -11.02 -4.04
C VAL A 48 11.65 -11.63 -4.10
N LYS A 49 11.91 -12.45 -5.13
CA LYS A 49 13.23 -12.98 -5.41
C LYS A 49 14.11 -11.89 -6.02
N ILE A 50 15.20 -11.55 -5.34
CA ILE A 50 16.22 -10.60 -5.82
C ILE A 50 17.49 -11.39 -6.12
N THR A 51 17.84 -11.45 -7.40
CA THR A 51 19.10 -12.04 -7.87
C THR A 51 20.13 -10.93 -8.09
N LYS A 52 21.26 -11.03 -7.40
CA LYS A 52 22.47 -10.23 -7.62
C LYS A 52 23.55 -11.12 -8.24
N SER A 53 24.65 -10.51 -8.70
CA SER A 53 25.74 -11.20 -9.43
C SER A 53 26.29 -12.46 -8.74
N TRP A 54 26.19 -12.58 -7.41
CA TRP A 54 26.77 -13.68 -6.64
C TRP A 54 25.79 -14.33 -5.65
N THR A 55 24.54 -13.85 -5.56
CA THR A 55 23.60 -14.32 -4.54
C THR A 55 22.17 -14.12 -4.98
N THR A 56 21.29 -15.00 -4.50
CA THR A 56 19.85 -14.94 -4.75
C THR A 56 19.14 -15.02 -3.41
N ASN A 57 18.38 -13.98 -3.06
CA ASN A 57 17.67 -13.91 -1.79
C ASN A 57 16.20 -13.53 -2.00
N TYR A 58 15.37 -13.84 -1.02
CA TYR A 58 14.00 -13.34 -0.95
C TYR A 58 13.96 -12.14 0.00
N THR A 59 13.33 -11.06 -0.42
CA THR A 59 13.21 -9.83 0.35
C THR A 59 11.73 -9.49 0.54
N HIS A 60 11.35 -9.15 1.77
CA HIS A 60 10.00 -8.69 2.09
C HIS A 60 9.66 -7.43 1.28
N ALA A 61 8.51 -7.47 0.61
CA ALA A 61 8.00 -6.39 -0.21
C ALA A 61 6.69 -5.82 0.35
N CYS A 62 5.78 -6.69 0.79
CA CYS A 62 4.46 -6.32 1.28
C CYS A 62 3.94 -7.28 2.35
N GLY A 63 2.94 -6.84 3.10
CA GLY A 63 2.12 -7.72 3.95
C GLY A 63 0.92 -8.32 3.21
N GLY A 64 0.17 -9.15 3.93
CA GLY A 64 -1.11 -9.70 3.50
C GLY A 64 -1.80 -10.46 4.62
N THR A 65 -2.99 -10.96 4.33
CA THR A 65 -3.82 -11.73 5.28
C THR A 65 -4.25 -13.05 4.66
N LEU A 66 -3.96 -14.16 5.32
CA LEU A 66 -4.45 -15.49 4.96
C LEU A 66 -5.95 -15.60 5.31
N ILE A 67 -6.82 -15.67 4.30
CA ILE A 67 -8.28 -15.76 4.47
C ILE A 67 -8.81 -17.19 4.26
N SER A 68 -8.01 -18.07 3.67
CA SER A 68 -8.29 -19.49 3.49
C SER A 68 -6.98 -20.27 3.40
N LEU A 69 -7.02 -21.61 3.34
CA LEU A 69 -5.84 -22.46 3.24
C LEU A 69 -4.92 -22.15 2.04
N SER A 70 -5.44 -21.50 1.00
CA SER A 70 -4.70 -21.19 -0.23
C SER A 70 -4.99 -19.80 -0.79
N THR A 71 -5.60 -18.90 0.00
CA THR A 71 -5.98 -17.57 -0.46
C THR A 71 -5.49 -16.48 0.49
N VAL A 72 -4.77 -15.52 -0.08
CA VAL A 72 -4.22 -14.35 0.61
C VAL A 72 -4.83 -13.08 0.02
N VAL A 73 -5.28 -12.18 0.88
CA VAL A 73 -5.66 -10.81 0.50
C VAL A 73 -4.47 -9.87 0.72
N THR A 74 -4.18 -9.02 -0.26
CA THR A 74 -3.13 -7.99 -0.19
C THR A 74 -3.54 -6.76 -1.01
N ALA A 75 -2.76 -5.69 -0.93
CA ALA A 75 -2.99 -4.50 -1.72
C ALA A 75 -2.68 -4.75 -3.20
N ALA A 76 -3.52 -4.21 -4.08
CA ALA A 76 -3.40 -4.41 -5.53
C ALA A 76 -2.04 -3.94 -6.09
N HIS A 77 -1.48 -2.85 -5.54
CA HIS A 77 -0.17 -2.33 -5.93
C HIS A 77 0.99 -3.24 -5.51
N CYS A 78 0.82 -4.14 -4.54
CA CYS A 78 1.85 -5.14 -4.20
C CYS A 78 2.07 -6.15 -5.33
N ILE A 79 1.12 -6.26 -6.27
CA ILE A 79 1.20 -7.14 -7.44
C ILE A 79 1.47 -6.34 -8.72
N MET A 80 0.90 -5.13 -8.85
CA MET A 80 0.86 -4.34 -10.09
C MET A 80 1.98 -3.30 -10.29
N VAL A 81 3.03 -3.25 -9.46
CA VAL A 81 4.15 -2.30 -9.61
C VAL A 81 5.27 -2.81 -10.54
N ARG A 82 5.03 -3.90 -11.31
CA ARG A 82 6.07 -4.59 -12.10
C ARG A 82 5.94 -4.52 -13.62
N GLU A 83 5.24 -3.53 -14.19
CA GLU A 83 5.33 -3.33 -15.65
C GLU A 83 6.72 -2.84 -16.13
N ILE A 84 7.58 -2.33 -15.23
CA ILE A 84 8.94 -1.87 -15.57
C ILE A 84 10.04 -2.89 -15.20
N GLN A 85 9.74 -3.96 -14.46
CA GLN A 85 10.73 -4.94 -14.00
C GLN A 85 10.41 -6.41 -14.37
N LYS A 86 9.53 -6.62 -15.37
CA LYS A 86 9.16 -7.95 -15.89
C LYS A 86 10.36 -8.85 -16.27
N SER A 87 11.57 -8.30 -16.40
CA SER A 87 12.79 -9.02 -16.77
C SER A 87 13.72 -9.43 -15.61
N ARG A 88 13.54 -8.98 -14.35
CA ARG A 88 14.46 -9.31 -13.22
C ARG A 88 13.78 -9.94 -12.01
N ASP A 89 12.48 -10.08 -12.09
CA ASP A 89 11.61 -10.26 -10.96
C ASP A 89 11.19 -11.72 -10.87
N GLY A 90 11.94 -12.50 -10.08
CA GLY A 90 11.59 -13.89 -9.83
C GLY A 90 10.27 -14.04 -9.05
N PRO A 91 9.81 -15.29 -8.83
CA PRO A 91 8.48 -15.57 -8.30
C PRO A 91 8.24 -14.90 -6.94
N ILE A 92 7.04 -14.33 -6.76
CA ILE A 92 6.55 -13.87 -5.47
C ILE A 92 6.36 -15.11 -4.58
N GLN A 93 6.89 -15.06 -3.36
CA GLN A 93 6.75 -16.12 -2.35
C GLN A 93 5.98 -15.59 -1.15
N VAL A 94 5.14 -16.44 -0.58
CA VAL A 94 4.42 -16.17 0.68
C VAL A 94 5.17 -16.91 1.80
N ARG A 95 5.54 -16.21 2.86
CA ARG A 95 6.11 -16.80 4.09
C ARG A 95 5.33 -16.35 5.32
#